data_AF-A0A923XVT8-F1
#
_entry.id   AF-A0A923XVT8-F1
#
_cell.length_a   1.000
_cell.length_b   1.000
_cell.length_c   1.000
_cell.angle_alpha   90.00
_cell.angle_beta   90.00
_cell.angle_gamma   90.00
#
_symmetry.space_group_name_H-M   'P 1'
#
loop_
_entity.id
_entity.type
_entity.pdbx_description
1 polymer ?
#
loop_
_entity_poly.entity_id
_entity_poly.type
_entity_poly.pdbx_seq_one_letter_code
_entity_poly.pdbx_strand_id
1 'polypeptide(L)'
;MSIINEPSVKSLYIEMLFNGNRLSSGTAFIINSKKGHLLITNRHNVTGRSQIDGSPLHESCGVPNEIRIFHNKKEQLGVWIPKIQDLYLDKYSMENFLWLQNQIG
;
A
#
# COMPACT_ATOMS: atom_id res chain seq x y z
N MET A 1 11.15 10.12 -27.21
CA MET A 1 9.78 9.90 -26.70
C MET A 1 9.82 8.61 -25.90
N SER A 2 9.66 8.67 -24.56
CA SER A 2 9.70 7.45 -23.73
C SER A 2 8.33 6.80 -23.77
N ILE A 3 8.26 5.56 -24.27
CA ILE A 3 7.04 4.76 -24.25
C ILE A 3 6.88 4.21 -22.84
N ILE A 4 5.92 4.76 -22.08
CA ILE A 4 5.56 4.24 -20.76
C ILE A 4 4.74 2.97 -20.97
N ASN A 5 5.17 1.87 -20.34
CA ASN A 5 4.50 0.59 -20.48
C ASN A 5 3.15 0.61 -19.74
N GLU A 6 2.08 0.13 -20.37
CA GLU A 6 0.72 0.13 -19.79
C GLU A 6 0.63 -0.57 -18.41
N PRO A 7 1.35 -1.69 -18.16
CA PRO A 7 1.38 -2.30 -16.83
C PRO A 7 1.97 -1.37 -15.76
N SER A 8 2.94 -0.52 -16.11
CA SER A 8 3.60 0.41 -15.18
C SER A 8 2.68 1.56 -14.73
N VAL A 9 1.61 1.85 -15.48
CA VAL A 9 0.55 2.78 -15.04
C VAL A 9 -0.61 2.06 -14.36
N LYS A 10 -0.72 0.73 -14.52
CA LYS A 10 -1.69 -0.09 -13.79
C LYS A 10 -1.20 -0.46 -12.39
N SER A 11 0.11 -0.65 -12.22
CA SER A 11 0.72 -0.72 -10.89
C SER A 11 0.86 0.68 -10.29
N LEU A 12 0.56 0.80 -9.01
CA LEU A 12 0.74 2.00 -8.22
C LEU A 12 1.97 1.84 -7.33
N TYR A 13 2.81 2.86 -7.32
CA TYR A 13 3.83 3.00 -6.29
C TYR A 13 3.15 3.32 -4.96
N ILE A 14 3.57 2.64 -3.89
CA ILE A 14 3.09 2.87 -2.54
C ILE A 14 4.26 3.02 -1.56
N GLU A 15 4.02 3.79 -0.49
CA GLU A 15 4.93 3.90 0.64
C GLU A 15 4.24 3.49 1.92
N MET A 16 4.94 2.69 2.71
CA MET A 16 4.52 2.25 4.03
C MET A 16 5.08 3.24 5.05
N LEU A 17 4.19 3.78 5.89
CA LEU A 17 4.48 4.86 6.80
C LEU A 17 4.19 4.44 8.25
N PHE A 18 4.96 5.00 9.18
CA PHE A 18 4.64 4.99 10.60
C PHE A 18 4.63 6.42 11.13
N ASN A 19 3.45 6.93 11.48
CA ASN A 19 3.24 8.32 11.92
C ASN A 19 3.88 9.33 10.94
N GLY A 20 3.60 9.17 9.64
CA GLY A 20 4.17 10.00 8.58
C GLY A 20 5.62 9.69 8.17
N ASN A 21 6.35 8.86 8.91
CA ASN A 21 7.74 8.49 8.58
C ASN A 21 7.77 7.28 7.63
N ARG A 22 8.51 7.39 6.53
CA ARG A 22 8.65 6.30 5.55
C ARG A 22 9.47 5.16 6.13
N LEU A 23 8.86 3.97 6.21
CA LEU A 23 9.52 2.72 6.57
C LEU A 23 10.03 1.99 5.33
N SER A 24 9.21 1.90 4.28
CA SER A 24 9.54 1.15 3.07
C SER A 24 8.63 1.55 1.89
N SER A 25 8.83 0.93 0.74
CA SER A 25 7.97 1.10 -0.44
C SER A 25 7.64 -0.22 -1.11
N GLY A 26 6.57 -0.22 -1.90
CA GLY A 26 6.12 -1.41 -2.62
C GLY A 26 5.23 -1.05 -3.81
N THR A 27 4.48 -2.04 -4.27
CA THR A 27 3.52 -1.90 -5.36
C THR A 27 2.12 -2.31 -4.93
N ALA A 28 1.12 -1.70 -5.56
CA ALA A 28 -0.28 -2.04 -5.38
C ALA A 28 -1.05 -1.91 -6.69
N PHE A 29 -2.28 -2.41 -6.71
CA PHE A 29 -3.21 -2.26 -7.82
C PHE A 29 -4.57 -1.82 -7.27
N ILE A 30 -5.33 -1.06 -8.06
CA ILE A 30 -6.72 -0.74 -7.74
C ILE A 30 -7.63 -1.66 -8.52
N ILE A 31 -8.61 -2.24 -7.83
CA ILE A 31 -9.72 -2.96 -8.45
C ILE A 31 -11.03 -2.24 -8.16
N ASN A 32 -11.98 -2.34 -9.09
CA ASN A 32 -13.34 -1.87 -8.89
C ASN A 32 -14.17 -3.00 -8.30
N SER A 33 -14.80 -2.77 -7.14
CA SER A 33 -15.74 -3.70 -6.53
C SER A 33 -17.13 -3.05 -6.42
N LYS A 34 -18.15 -3.85 -6.11
CA LYS A 34 -19.50 -3.33 -5.80
C LYS A 34 -19.52 -2.36 -4.60
N LYS A 35 -18.50 -2.39 -3.74
CA LYS A 35 -18.35 -1.51 -2.56
C LYS A 35 -17.49 -0.28 -2.85
N GLY A 36 -17.05 -0.09 -4.09
CA GLY A 36 -16.12 0.97 -4.50
C GLY A 36 -14.73 0.45 -4.84
N HIS A 37 -13.77 1.37 -4.94
CA HIS A 37 -12.39 1.08 -5.27
C HIS A 37 -11.69 0.39 -4.09
N LEU A 38 -11.03 -0.74 -4.35
CA LEU A 38 -10.21 -1.45 -3.37
C LEU A 38 -8.74 -1.40 -3.80
N LEU A 39 -7.86 -1.22 -2.83
CA LEU A 39 -6.42 -1.35 -3.02
C LEU A 39 -6.00 -2.78 -2.72
N ILE A 40 -5.32 -3.41 -3.67
CA ILE A 40 -4.73 -4.75 -3.53
C ILE A 40 -3.22 -4.59 -3.47
N THR A 41 -2.59 -5.17 -2.45
CA THR A 41 -1.14 -5.17 -2.28
C THR A 41 -0.71 -6.45 -1.54
N ASN A 42 0.60 -6.66 -1.43
CA ASN A 42 1.14 -7.79 -0.69
C ASN A 42 0.93 -7.61 0.82
N ARG A 43 0.64 -8.71 1.52
CA ARG A 43 0.46 -8.72 2.98
C ARG A 43 1.61 -8.05 3.72
N HIS A 44 2.85 -8.33 3.30
CA HIS A 44 4.04 -7.79 3.96
C HIS A 44 4.14 -6.25 3.90
N ASN A 45 3.47 -5.60 2.93
CA ASN A 45 3.41 -4.15 2.86
C ASN A 45 2.53 -3.57 3.97
N VAL A 46 1.46 -4.25 4.38
CA VAL A 46 0.57 -3.73 5.43
C VAL A 46 0.96 -4.22 6.83
N THR A 47 1.66 -5.35 6.94
CA THR A 47 2.09 -5.88 8.25
C THR A 47 3.52 -5.50 8.63
N GLY A 48 4.35 -5.05 7.67
CA GLY A 48 5.79 -4.84 7.88
C GLY A 48 6.55 -6.12 8.21
N ARG A 49 5.97 -7.30 7.94
CA ARG A 49 6.53 -8.60 8.31
C ARG A 49 6.68 -9.52 7.12
N SER A 50 7.76 -10.30 7.13
CA SER A 50 8.04 -11.35 6.19
C SER A 50 6.87 -12.34 6.12
N GLN A 51 6.61 -12.82 4.90
CA GLN A 51 5.59 -13.81 4.62
C GLN A 51 6.04 -15.25 4.92
N ILE A 52 7.34 -15.47 5.13
CA ILE A 52 7.93 -16.81 5.32
C ILE A 52 7.93 -17.19 6.80
N ASP A 53 8.41 -16.29 7.64
CA ASP A 53 8.73 -16.53 9.06
C ASP A 53 8.11 -15.48 10.00
N GLY A 54 7.44 -14.46 9.46
CA GLY A 54 6.81 -13.39 10.25
C GLY A 54 7.80 -12.40 10.88
N SER A 55 9.09 -12.47 10.54
CA SER A 55 10.10 -11.54 11.03
C SER A 55 9.84 -10.11 10.52
N PRO A 56 10.17 -9.06 11.29
CA PRO A 56 10.06 -7.68 10.81
C PRO A 56 10.95 -7.43 9.59
N LEU A 57 10.46 -6.69 8.60
CA LEU A 57 11.19 -6.37 7.37
C LEU A 57 12.11 -5.15 7.47
N HIS A 58 11.90 -4.29 8.48
CA HIS A 58 12.69 -3.09 8.70
C HIS A 58 13.41 -3.19 10.04
N GLU A 59 14.64 -2.66 10.12
CA GLU A 59 15.50 -2.75 11.31
C GLU A 59 14.88 -2.09 12.55
N SER A 60 14.05 -1.07 12.36
CA SER A 60 13.28 -0.44 13.44
C SER A 60 12.14 -1.32 13.99
N CYS A 61 11.90 -2.50 13.40
CA CYS A 61 10.76 -3.38 13.67
C CYS A 61 9.39 -2.69 13.55
N GLY A 62 9.32 -1.54 12.87
CA GLY A 62 8.12 -0.74 12.73
C GLY A 62 7.03 -1.44 11.91
N VAL A 63 5.82 -1.52 12.46
CA VAL A 63 4.63 -1.95 11.73
C VAL A 63 3.99 -0.71 11.10
N PRO A 64 3.81 -0.66 9.77
CA PRO A 64 3.21 0.50 9.12
C PRO A 64 1.80 0.75 9.65
N ASN A 65 1.46 1.99 10.01
CA ASN A 65 0.10 2.38 10.38
C ASN A 65 -0.63 3.18 9.30
N GLU A 66 0.11 3.61 8.28
CA GLU A 66 -0.37 4.44 7.18
C GLU A 66 0.22 3.91 5.85
N ILE A 67 -0.53 4.08 4.76
CA ILE A 67 -0.06 3.82 3.40
C ILE A 67 -0.27 5.05 2.53
N ARG A 68 0.77 5.48 1.82
CA ARG A 68 0.70 6.54 0.82
C ARG A 68 0.64 5.91 -0.57
N ILE A 69 -0.39 6.24 -1.31
CA ILE A 69 -0.70 5.69 -2.64
C ILE A 69 -0.50 6.79 -3.67
N PHE A 70 0.30 6.53 -4.69
CA PHE A 70 0.59 7.49 -5.75
C PHE A 70 -0.31 7.20 -6.95
N HIS A 71 -1.46 7.88 -7.02
CA HIS A 71 -2.43 7.68 -8.09
C HIS A 71 -2.01 8.42 -9.36
N ASN A 72 -2.10 7.76 -10.52
CA ASN A 72 -1.93 8.44 -11.80
C ASN A 72 -2.99 9.55 -11.97
N LYS A 73 -2.56 10.74 -12.34
CA LYS A 73 -3.46 11.86 -12.59
C LYS A 73 -4.15 11.67 -13.94
N LYS A 74 -5.48 11.83 -13.94
CA LYS A 74 -6.28 11.76 -15.17
C LYS A 74 -5.75 12.77 -16.19
N GLU A 75 -5.63 12.33 -17.45
CA GLU A 75 -5.17 13.15 -18.59
C GLU A 75 -3.74 13.69 -18.47
N GLN A 76 -2.94 13.23 -17.50
CA GLN A 76 -1.54 13.63 -17.32
C GLN A 76 -0.65 12.42 -17.03
N LEU A 77 -0.08 11.83 -18.08
CA LEU A 77 0.87 10.72 -17.95
C LEU A 77 2.13 11.16 -17.22
N GLY A 78 2.64 10.30 -16.33
CA GLY A 78 3.85 10.59 -15.55
C GLY A 78 3.63 11.60 -14.41
N VAL A 79 2.37 11.96 -14.11
CA VAL A 79 2.02 12.78 -12.95
C VAL A 79 1.26 11.93 -11.95
N TRP A 80 1.72 11.93 -10.70
CA TRP A 80 1.09 11.21 -9.61
C TRP A 80 0.57 12.15 -8.52
N ILE A 81 -0.56 11.78 -7.92
CA ILE A 81 -1.15 12.48 -6.78
C ILE A 81 -1.07 11.54 -5.56
N PRO A 82 -0.31 11.91 -4.51
CA PRO A 82 -0.25 11.10 -3.31
C PRO A 82 -1.55 11.20 -2.52
N LYS A 83 -2.03 10.06 -2.02
CA LYS A 83 -3.13 9.95 -1.07
C LYS A 83 -2.73 9.05 0.08
N ILE A 84 -2.92 9.52 1.31
CA ILE A 84 -2.61 8.75 2.53
C ILE A 84 -3.91 8.10 3.01
N GLN A 85 -3.81 6.84 3.40
CA GLN A 85 -4.88 6.07 4.04
C GLN A 85 -4.34 5.41 5.30
N ASP A 86 -5.16 5.37 6.34
CA ASP A 86 -4.84 4.65 7.57
C ASP A 86 -5.04 3.14 7.35
N LEU A 87 -4.18 2.32 7.96
CA LEU A 87 -4.29 0.85 7.93
C LEU A 87 -5.12 0.29 9.08
N TYR A 88 -5.39 1.12 10.10
CA TYR A 88 -6.11 0.76 11.32
C TYR A 88 -7.16 1.82 11.64
N LEU A 89 -8.28 1.40 12.24
CA LEU A 89 -9.34 2.31 12.68
C LEU A 89 -8.87 3.25 13.79
N ASP A 90 -7.99 2.76 14.66
CA ASP A 90 -7.35 3.52 15.71
C ASP A 90 -5.84 3.53 15.47
N LYS A 91 -5.27 4.73 15.33
CA LYS A 91 -3.83 4.91 15.06
C LYS A 91 -2.95 4.43 16.22
N TYR A 92 -3.52 4.26 17.41
CA TYR A 92 -2.81 3.85 18.63
C TYR A 92 -3.06 2.38 18.99
N SER A 93 -4.04 1.70 18.39
CA SER A 93 -4.27 0.27 18.57
C SER A 93 -4.24 -0.49 17.23
N MET A 94 -3.22 -1.34 17.06
CA MET A 94 -3.01 -2.15 15.86
C MET A 94 -3.92 -3.40 15.80
N GLU A 95 -5.09 -3.33 16.43
CA GLU A 95 -6.01 -4.46 16.60
C GLU A 95 -7.16 -4.43 15.59
N ASN A 96 -7.53 -3.23 15.12
CA ASN A 96 -8.71 -3.00 14.28
C ASN A 96 -8.30 -2.64 12.84
N PHE A 97 -8.06 -3.64 12.01
CA PHE A 97 -7.58 -3.48 10.63
C PHE A 97 -8.64 -2.89 9.69
N LEU A 98 -8.20 -2.01 8.77
CA LEU A 98 -8.99 -1.52 7.64
C LEU A 98 -8.77 -2.34 6.34
N TRP A 99 -8.01 -3.42 6.43
CA TRP A 99 -7.69 -4.31 5.32
C TRP A 99 -8.11 -5.75 5.65
N LEU A 100 -8.32 -6.53 4.59
CA LEU A 100 -8.67 -7.94 4.68
C LEU A 100 -7.56 -8.77 4.05
N GLN A 101 -7.13 -9.83 4.71
CA GLN A 101 -6.28 -10.84 4.10
C GLN A 101 -7.16 -11.84 3.34
N ASN A 102 -7.01 -11.91 2.03
CA ASN A 102 -7.55 -13.05 1.30
C ASN A 102 -6.66 -14.26 1.56
N GLN A 103 -7.23 -15.35 2.10
CA GLN A 103 -6.57 -16.64 2.07
C GLN A 103 -6.83 -17.26 0.70
N ILE A 104 -5.75 -17.47 -0.05
CA ILE A 104 -5.81 -18.26 -1.27
C ILE A 104 -5.68 -19.72 -0.78
N GLY A 105 -6.80 -20.44 -0.78
CA GLY A 105 -6.86 -21.88 -0.49
C GLY A 105 -6.37 -22.71 -1.66
#